data_AF-A0A4R3KRP0-F1
#
_entry.id   AF-A0A4R3KRP0-F1
#
_cell.length_a   1.000
_cell.length_b   1.000
_cell.length_c   1.000
_cell.angle_alpha   90.00
_cell.angle_beta   90.00
_cell.angle_gamma   90.00
#
_symmetry.space_group_name_H-M   'P 1'
#
loop_
_entity.id
_entity.type
_entity.pdbx_description
1 polymer ?
#
loop_
_entity_poly.entity_id
_entity_poly.type
_entity_poly.pdbx_seq_one_letter_code
_entity_poly.pdbx_strand_id
1 'polypeptide(L)'
;MKKIQSVIYPFWIILSFLISIFLMIKLYPNYINNEFPLFTDLTLLLFLPAFFIFSYTLIHLLGSILSSIVAISNKWILLIQAFLIFIAFIISLNFMEFSLGIRIMISIIFIIISSLHFIITRILYRKYSNQI
;
A
#
# COMPACT_ATOMS: atom_id res chain seq x y z
N MET A 1 22.17 11.55 16.75
CA MET A 1 21.71 10.95 15.46
C MET A 1 20.83 9.70 15.64
N LYS A 2 21.16 8.74 16.53
CA LYS A 2 20.32 7.55 16.78
C LYS A 2 18.86 7.88 17.15
N LYS A 3 18.63 8.85 18.06
CA LYS A 3 17.28 9.33 18.47
C LYS A 3 16.41 9.89 17.33
N ILE A 4 17.01 10.48 16.28
CA ILE A 4 16.23 11.02 15.15
C ILE A 4 15.80 9.86 14.25
N GLN A 5 16.71 8.92 14.00
CA GLN A 5 16.45 7.72 13.20
C GLN A 5 15.41 6.79 13.84
N SER A 6 15.34 6.76 15.18
CA SER A 6 14.31 6.00 15.90
C SER A 6 12.89 6.58 15.74
N VAL A 7 12.75 7.86 15.37
CA VAL A 7 11.44 8.53 15.21
C VAL A 7 10.99 8.57 13.74
N ILE A 8 11.93 8.57 12.79
CA ILE A 8 11.62 8.66 11.35
C ILE A 8 10.72 7.51 10.88
N TYR A 9 11.03 6.26 11.25
CA TYR A 9 10.24 5.11 10.79
C TYR A 9 8.79 5.13 11.32
N PRO A 10 8.54 5.28 12.64
CA PRO A 10 7.17 5.38 13.15
C PRO A 10 6.40 6.55 12.54
N PHE A 11 7.04 7.72 12.42
CA PHE A 11 6.42 8.90 11.80
C PHE A 11 6.07 8.65 10.33
N TRP A 12 6.97 8.05 9.55
CA TRP A 12 6.76 7.70 8.15
C TRP A 12 5.56 6.76 7.98
N ILE A 13 5.46 5.72 8.80
CA ILE A 13 4.34 4.77 8.76
C ILE A 13 3.02 5.46 9.08
N ILE A 14 2.95 6.21 10.19
CA ILE A 14 1.72 6.89 10.62
C ILE A 14 1.27 7.89 9.55
N LEU A 15 2.19 8.71 9.04
CA LEU A 15 1.89 9.70 8.02
C LEU A 15 1.38 9.04 6.73
N SER A 16 2.07 7.99 6.26
CA SER A 16 1.68 7.25 5.06
C SER A 16 0.31 6.60 5.21
N PHE A 17 0.03 6.03 6.38
CA PHE A 17 -1.25 5.40 6.70
C PHE A 17 -2.38 6.43 6.70
N LEU A 18 -2.21 7.56 7.38
CA LEU A 18 -3.24 8.61 7.45
C LEU A 18 -3.50 9.25 6.09
N ILE A 19 -2.45 9.59 5.34
CA ILE A 19 -2.59 10.19 4.00
C ILE A 19 -3.27 9.22 3.06
N SER A 20 -2.89 7.94 3.05
CA SER A 20 -3.47 6.96 2.15
C SER A 20 -4.95 6.71 2.44
N ILE A 21 -5.35 6.59 3.72
CA ILE A 21 -6.77 6.53 4.11
C ILE A 21 -7.52 7.78 3.65
N PHE A 22 -6.98 8.97 3.93
CA PHE A 22 -7.62 10.23 3.56
C PHE A 22 -7.87 10.30 2.04
N LEU A 23 -6.87 9.97 1.24
CA LEU A 23 -6.98 9.93 -0.22
C LEU A 23 -7.98 8.88 -0.69
N MET A 24 -7.96 7.67 -0.11
CA MET A 24 -8.91 6.61 -0.46
C MET A 24 -10.35 7.00 -0.17
N ILE A 25 -10.64 7.63 0.96
CA ILE A 25 -11.99 8.09 1.30
C ILE A 25 -12.42 9.22 0.37
N LYS A 26 -11.53 10.20 0.15
CA LYS A 26 -11.87 11.41 -0.60
C LYS A 26 -11.99 11.16 -2.11
N LEU A 27 -11.23 10.22 -2.64
CA LEU A 27 -11.12 9.92 -4.08
C LEU A 27 -11.72 8.55 -4.42
N TYR A 28 -12.60 8.02 -3.58
CA TYR A 28 -13.26 6.74 -3.84
C TYR A 28 -14.00 6.82 -5.18
N PRO A 29 -13.75 5.88 -6.12
CA PRO A 29 -14.35 5.94 -7.44
C PRO A 29 -15.85 5.67 -7.35
N ASN A 30 -16.65 6.66 -7.74
CA ASN A 30 -18.10 6.54 -7.86
C ASN A 30 -18.50 6.84 -9.30
N TYR A 31 -18.78 5.79 -10.07
CA TYR A 31 -19.20 5.91 -11.46
C TYR A 31 -20.72 6.04 -11.62
N ILE A 32 -21.50 5.57 -10.64
CA ILE A 32 -22.96 5.49 -10.73
C ILE A 32 -23.61 6.88 -10.62
N ASN A 33 -23.14 7.69 -9.67
CA ASN A 33 -23.76 8.99 -9.36
C ASN A 33 -22.96 10.18 -9.89
N ASN A 34 -21.94 9.96 -10.72
CA ASN A 34 -21.08 11.03 -11.20
C ASN A 34 -21.46 11.47 -12.61
N GLU A 35 -21.78 12.76 -12.75
CA GLU A 35 -22.13 13.39 -14.03
C GLU A 35 -20.93 13.44 -14.99
N PHE A 36 -19.71 13.33 -14.47
CA PHE A 36 -18.47 13.38 -15.25
C PHE A 36 -17.59 12.13 -15.01
N PRO A 37 -17.86 11.00 -15.70
CA PRO A 37 -17.11 9.75 -15.53
C PRO A 37 -15.60 9.91 -15.76
N LEU A 38 -15.22 10.78 -16.69
CA LEU A 38 -13.82 11.07 -17.01
C LEU A 38 -13.07 11.69 -15.82
N PHE A 39 -13.76 12.43 -14.95
CA PHE A 39 -13.18 12.95 -13.73
C PHE A 39 -12.91 11.82 -12.72
N THR A 40 -13.80 10.83 -12.63
CA THR A 40 -13.57 9.63 -11.81
C THR A 40 -12.29 8.92 -12.26
N ASP A 41 -12.08 8.75 -13.57
CA ASP A 41 -10.88 8.12 -14.12
C ASP A 41 -9.60 8.89 -13.79
N LEU A 42 -9.64 10.23 -13.81
CA LEU A 42 -8.51 11.06 -13.40
C LEU A 42 -8.21 10.93 -11.90
N THR A 43 -9.24 10.92 -11.05
CA THR A 43 -9.06 10.71 -9.61
C THR A 43 -8.51 9.32 -9.28
N LEU A 44 -8.81 8.33 -10.13
CA LEU A 44 -8.34 6.96 -10.01
C LEU A 44 -6.80 6.86 -10.10
N LEU A 45 -6.16 7.77 -10.85
CA LEU A 45 -4.70 7.89 -10.94
C LEU A 45 -4.03 8.21 -9.59
N LEU A 46 -4.77 8.81 -8.65
CA LEU A 46 -4.31 9.10 -7.30
C LEU A 46 -4.85 8.09 -6.28
N PHE A 47 -6.06 7.60 -6.48
CA PHE A 47 -6.71 6.61 -5.62
C PHE A 47 -5.96 5.27 -5.62
N LEU A 48 -5.62 4.71 -6.79
CA LEU A 48 -4.96 3.41 -6.86
C LEU A 48 -3.58 3.38 -6.19
N PRO A 49 -2.67 4.36 -6.41
CA PRO A 49 -1.44 4.45 -5.63
C PRO A 49 -1.70 4.52 -4.13
N ALA A 50 -2.67 5.34 -3.70
CA ALA A 50 -3.00 5.45 -2.28
C ALA A 50 -3.48 4.11 -1.71
N PHE A 51 -4.33 3.39 -2.43
CA PHE A 51 -4.80 2.05 -2.06
C PHE A 51 -3.65 1.04 -1.93
N PHE A 52 -2.72 1.01 -2.87
CA PHE A 52 -1.58 0.11 -2.79
C PHE A 52 -0.60 0.50 -1.68
N ILE A 53 -0.32 1.80 -1.48
CA ILE A 53 0.49 2.29 -0.37
C ILE A 53 -0.13 1.89 0.98
N PHE A 54 -1.45 2.07 1.13
CA PHE A 54 -2.20 1.63 2.30
C PHE A 54 -2.03 0.13 2.53
N SER A 55 -2.26 -0.67 1.49
CA SER A 55 -2.13 -2.13 1.53
C SER A 55 -0.72 -2.57 1.93
N TYR A 56 0.32 -1.99 1.31
CA TYR A 56 1.70 -2.26 1.67
C TYR A 56 2.02 -1.91 3.12
N THR A 57 1.49 -0.79 3.61
CA THR A 57 1.69 -0.34 4.99
C THR A 57 1.08 -1.32 5.98
N LEU A 58 -0.17 -1.76 5.74
CA LEU A 58 -0.83 -2.79 6.55
C LEU A 58 -0.07 -4.12 6.53
N ILE A 59 0.32 -4.58 5.34
CA ILE A 59 1.05 -5.85 5.16
C ILE A 59 2.41 -5.82 5.86
N HIS A 60 3.10 -4.68 5.82
CA HIS A 60 4.35 -4.47 6.53
C HIS A 60 4.16 -4.54 8.05
N LEU A 61 3.16 -3.85 8.58
CA LEU A 61 2.83 -3.86 10.01
C LEU A 61 2.44 -5.26 10.50
N LEU A 62 1.59 -5.96 9.76
CA LEU A 62 1.21 -7.34 10.06
C LEU A 62 2.43 -8.26 10.08
N GLY A 63 3.32 -8.15 9.08
CA GLY A 63 4.55 -8.92 9.03
C GLY A 63 5.48 -8.63 10.22
N SER A 64 5.61 -7.37 10.62
CA SER A 64 6.38 -6.96 11.79
C SER A 64 5.81 -7.56 13.07
N ILE A 65 4.49 -7.49 13.26
CA ILE A 65 3.80 -8.05 14.45
C ILE A 65 3.95 -9.57 14.48
N LEU A 66 3.68 -10.27 13.37
CA LEU A 66 3.82 -11.73 13.25
C LEU A 66 5.25 -12.19 13.60
N SER A 67 6.26 -11.48 13.10
CA SER A 67 7.67 -11.79 13.39
C SER A 67 8.04 -11.62 14.87
N SER A 68 7.32 -10.78 15.62
CA SER A 68 7.57 -10.55 17.04
C SER A 68 6.87 -11.57 17.95
N ILE A 69 5.75 -12.16 17.52
CA ILE A 69 4.93 -13.04 18.34
C ILE A 69 5.26 -14.53 18.10
N VAL A 70 5.53 -14.90 16.85
CA VAL A 70 5.75 -16.29 16.46
C VAL A 70 7.09 -16.39 15.75
N ALA A 71 7.89 -17.41 16.08
CA ALA A 71 9.14 -17.74 15.38
C ALA A 71 8.88 -18.32 13.97
N ILE A 72 8.12 -17.59 13.16
CA ILE A 72 7.84 -17.92 11.77
C ILE A 72 9.10 -17.60 10.97
N SER A 73 9.53 -18.53 10.11
CA SER A 73 10.67 -18.27 9.24
C SER A 73 10.37 -17.11 8.27
N ASN A 74 11.39 -16.32 7.95
CA ASN A 74 11.26 -15.18 7.03
C ASN A 74 10.64 -15.55 5.68
N LYS A 75 10.81 -16.80 5.22
CA LYS A 75 10.21 -17.31 3.97
C LYS A 75 8.68 -17.32 4.03
N TRP A 76 8.10 -17.77 5.13
CA TRP A 76 6.64 -17.83 5.29
C TRP A 76 6.03 -16.44 5.42
N ILE A 77 6.70 -15.51 6.12
CA ILE A 77 6.26 -14.11 6.19
C ILE A 77 6.20 -13.50 4.79
N LEU A 78 7.25 -13.68 3.98
CA LEU A 78 7.26 -13.20 2.59
C LEU A 78 6.12 -13.78 1.75
N LEU A 79 5.82 -15.07 1.92
CA LEU A 79 4.72 -15.74 1.20
C LEU A 79 3.36 -15.16 1.60
N ILE A 80 3.12 -14.93 2.90
CA ILE A 80 1.91 -14.28 3.41
C ILE A 80 1.79 -12.86 2.83
N GLN A 81 2.88 -12.08 2.84
CA GLN A 81 2.88 -10.73 2.29
C GLN A 81 2.57 -10.73 0.79
N ALA A 82 3.17 -11.62 0.01
CA ALA A 82 2.88 -11.76 -1.42
C ALA A 82 1.41 -12.14 -1.67
N PHE A 83 0.86 -13.06 -0.88
CA PHE A 83 -0.54 -13.44 -0.98
C PHE A 83 -1.49 -12.28 -0.66
N LEU A 84 -1.20 -11.48 0.37
CA LEU A 84 -2.00 -10.29 0.71
C LEU A 84 -1.92 -9.21 -0.38
N ILE A 85 -0.75 -9.01 -1.01
CA ILE A 85 -0.62 -8.12 -2.17
C ILE A 85 -1.45 -8.63 -3.34
N PHE A 86 -1.46 -9.95 -3.58
CA PHE A 86 -2.29 -10.55 -4.62
C PHE A 86 -3.78 -10.32 -4.36
N ILE A 87 -4.25 -10.45 -3.12
CA ILE A 87 -5.63 -10.10 -2.76
C ILE A 87 -5.91 -8.62 -3.04
N ALA A 88 -5.02 -7.71 -2.63
CA ALA A 88 -5.16 -6.29 -2.91
C ALA A 88 -5.22 -6.00 -4.42
N PHE A 89 -4.40 -6.69 -5.21
CA PHE A 89 -4.47 -6.63 -6.68
C PHE A 89 -5.85 -7.04 -7.19
N ILE A 90 -6.41 -8.18 -6.75
CA ILE A 90 -7.76 -8.61 -7.17
C ILE A 90 -8.81 -7.59 -6.78
N ILE A 91 -8.76 -7.04 -5.57
CA ILE A 91 -9.68 -5.98 -5.11
C ILE A 91 -9.57 -4.75 -6.01
N SER A 92 -8.36 -4.37 -6.42
CA SER A 92 -8.14 -3.18 -7.24
C SER A 92 -8.86 -3.23 -8.59
N LEU A 93 -9.07 -4.43 -9.15
CA LEU A 93 -9.79 -4.62 -10.42
C LEU A 93 -11.27 -4.25 -10.33
N ASN A 94 -11.83 -4.17 -9.13
CA ASN A 94 -13.24 -3.81 -8.92
C ASN A 94 -13.45 -2.29 -8.81
N PHE A 95 -12.38 -1.50 -8.71
CA PHE A 95 -12.47 -0.04 -8.59
C PHE A 95 -12.54 0.70 -9.93
N MET A 96 -12.43 -0.02 -11.05
CA MET A 96 -12.38 0.53 -12.40
C MET A 96 -13.52 -0.04 -13.24
N GLU A 97 -14.05 0.74 -14.18
CA GLU A 97 -15.09 0.27 -15.12
C GLU A 97 -14.54 -0.14 -16.50
N PHE A 98 -13.23 -0.06 -16.73
CA PHE A 98 -12.59 -0.42 -18.00
C PHE A 98 -12.74 -1.91 -18.40
N SER A 99 -12.29 -2.29 -19.59
CA SER A 99 -12.14 -3.70 -19.94
C SER A 99 -11.13 -4.40 -19.03
N LEU A 100 -11.31 -5.71 -18.79
CA LEU A 100 -10.45 -6.49 -17.88
C LEU A 100 -8.95 -6.33 -18.19
N GLY A 101 -8.58 -6.35 -19.47
CA GLY A 101 -7.18 -6.18 -19.89
C GLY A 101 -6.59 -4.84 -19.46
N ILE A 102 -7.36 -3.76 -19.59
CA ILE A 102 -6.94 -2.42 -19.16
C ILE A 102 -6.84 -2.35 -17.64
N ARG A 103 -7.81 -2.92 -16.90
CA ARG A 103 -7.77 -2.96 -15.43
C ARG A 103 -6.51 -3.67 -14.92
N ILE A 104 -6.18 -4.82 -15.50
CA ILE A 104 -4.97 -5.58 -15.15
C ILE A 104 -3.72 -4.73 -15.41
N MET A 105 -3.62 -4.12 -16.59
CA MET A 105 -2.46 -3.30 -16.96
C MET A 105 -2.28 -2.12 -16.00
N ILE A 106 -3.35 -1.37 -15.72
CA ILE A 106 -3.35 -0.22 -14.82
C ILE A 106 -2.97 -0.64 -13.39
N SER A 107 -3.58 -1.71 -12.86
CA SER A 107 -3.25 -2.21 -11.53
C SER A 107 -1.80 -2.65 -11.40
N ILE A 108 -1.23 -3.31 -12.42
CA ILE A 108 0.20 -3.68 -12.42
C ILE A 108 1.09 -2.43 -12.37
N ILE A 109 0.80 -1.42 -13.21
CA ILE A 109 1.55 -0.16 -13.24
C ILE A 109 1.54 0.50 -11.85
N PHE A 110 0.38 0.58 -11.20
CA PHE A 110 0.27 1.23 -9.90
C PHE A 110 0.85 0.42 -8.75
N ILE A 111 0.87 -0.91 -8.83
CA ILE A 111 1.65 -1.75 -7.92
C ILE A 111 3.14 -1.41 -8.03
N ILE A 112 3.66 -1.35 -9.26
CA ILE A 112 5.08 -1.03 -9.50
C ILE A 112 5.42 0.36 -8.94
N ILE A 113 4.61 1.37 -9.24
CA ILE A 113 4.83 2.74 -8.73
C ILE A 113 4.79 2.77 -7.20
N SER A 114 3.79 2.12 -6.60
CA SER A 114 3.61 2.11 -5.14
C SER A 114 4.66 1.28 -4.41
N SER A 115 5.32 0.34 -5.09
CA SER A 115 6.40 -0.47 -4.52
C SER A 115 7.60 0.36 -4.05
N LEU A 116 7.80 1.56 -4.61
CA LEU A 116 8.83 2.50 -4.15
C LEU A 116 8.62 2.87 -2.67
N HIS A 117 7.37 3.09 -2.27
CA HIS A 117 7.01 3.35 -0.87
C HIS A 117 7.37 2.16 0.03
N PHE A 118 7.09 0.93 -0.42
CA PHE A 118 7.44 -0.28 0.32
C PHE A 118 8.96 -0.43 0.48
N ILE A 119 9.74 -0.16 -0.56
CA ILE A 119 11.21 -0.20 -0.51
C ILE A 119 11.74 0.79 0.52
N ILE A 120 11.27 2.05 0.49
CA ILE A 120 11.64 3.08 1.47
C ILE A 120 11.29 2.61 2.87
N THR A 121 10.07 2.12 3.07
CA THR A 121 9.57 1.63 4.35
C THR A 121 10.47 0.52 4.91
N ARG A 122 10.88 -0.44 4.07
CA ARG A 122 11.76 -1.54 4.48
C ARG A 122 13.17 -1.05 4.86
N ILE A 123 13.71 -0.09 4.14
CA ILE A 123 15.02 0.53 4.46
C ILE A 123 14.95 1.24 5.81
N LEU A 124 13.89 2.02 6.05
CA LEU A 124 13.67 2.72 7.31
C LEU A 124 13.48 1.73 8.47
N TYR A 125 12.70 0.68 8.28
CA TYR A 125 12.47 -0.36 9.28
C TYR A 125 13.78 -1.06 9.69
N ARG A 126 14.62 -1.47 8.72
CA ARG A 126 15.90 -2.12 9.04
C ARG A 126 16.84 -1.21 9.84
N LYS A 127 16.85 0.09 9.54
CA LYS A 127 17.63 1.07 10.30
C LYS A 127 17.09 1.22 11.72
N TYR A 128 15.76 1.24 11.88
CA TYR A 128 15.10 1.30 13.17
C TYR A 128 15.36 0.04 14.02
N SER A 129 15.21 -1.16 13.44
CA SER A 129 15.41 -2.42 14.16
C SER A 129 16.85 -2.62 14.63
N ASN A 130 17.85 -2.16 13.87
CA ASN A 130 19.26 -2.26 14.27
C ASN A 130 19.66 -1.31 15.42
N GLN A 131 18.74 -0.44 15.88
CA GLN A 131 18.98 0.49 16.98
C GLN A 131 18.42 0.02 18.31
N ILE A 132 17.56 -1.01 18.28
CA ILE A 132 16.98 -1.68 19.44
C ILE A 132 17.89 -2.85 19.80
#